data_AF-A0A9D3VUT7-F1
#
_entry.id   AF-A0A9D3VUT7-F1
#
_cell.length_a   1.000
_cell.length_b   1.000
_cell.length_c   1.000
_cell.angle_alpha   90.00
_cell.angle_beta   90.00
_cell.angle_gamma   90.00
#
_symmetry.space_group_name_H-M   'P 1'
#
loop_
_entity.id
_entity.type
_entity.pdbx_description
1 polymer ?
#
loop_
_entity_poly.entity_id
_entity_poly.type
_entity_poly.pdbx_seq_one_letter_code
_entity_poly.pdbx_strand_id
1 'polypeptide(L)'
;TRNNADMVANLAVVDYDKKNLEPILFVEEAFEKCSFYEVPHLLNLEPVGAFSKGMAKSNHQILSVEVIIILHCCLSLMVTGFRCEF
;
A
#
# COMPACT_ATOMS: atom_id res chain seq x y z
N THR A 1 -34.73 -12.25 12.90
CA THR A 1 -34.42 -10.89 12.41
C THR A 1 -33.08 -10.81 11.67
N ARG A 2 -31.96 -11.35 12.16
CA ARG A 2 -30.68 -11.43 11.42
C ARG A 2 -30.65 -12.52 10.34
N ASN A 3 -30.89 -13.77 10.73
CA ASN A 3 -30.85 -14.92 9.80
C ASN A 3 -31.83 -14.75 8.62
N ASN A 4 -33.01 -14.16 8.87
CA ASN A 4 -33.97 -13.86 7.81
C ASN A 4 -33.46 -12.77 6.85
N ALA A 5 -32.74 -11.76 7.36
CA ALA A 5 -32.14 -10.71 6.54
C ALA A 5 -30.98 -11.26 5.70
N ASP A 6 -30.13 -12.12 6.28
CA ASP A 6 -29.04 -12.79 5.56
C ASP A 6 -29.59 -13.68 4.43
N MET A 7 -30.68 -14.42 4.71
CA MET A 7 -31.34 -15.24 3.71
C MET A 7 -31.88 -14.41 2.54
N VAL A 8 -32.53 -13.28 2.83
CA VAL A 8 -33.06 -12.38 1.79
C VAL A 8 -31.93 -11.69 1.01
N ALA A 9 -30.84 -11.28 1.68
CA ALA A 9 -29.68 -10.67 1.03
C ALA A 9 -29.02 -11.63 0.03
N ASN A 10 -28.89 -12.90 0.38
CA ASN A 10 -28.32 -13.92 -0.52
C ASN A 10 -29.21 -14.26 -1.71
N LEU A 11 -30.52 -14.00 -1.61
CA LEU A 11 -31.47 -14.21 -2.70
C LEU A 11 -31.59 -13.01 -3.64
N ALA A 12 -31.02 -11.85 -3.27
CA ALA A 12 -31.05 -10.67 -4.11
C ALA A 12 -30.17 -10.89 -5.36
N VAL A 13 -30.79 -10.80 -6.54
CA VAL A 13 -30.08 -10.85 -7.82
C VAL A 13 -29.73 -9.42 -8.23
N VAL A 14 -28.44 -9.17 -8.47
CA VAL A 14 -27.95 -7.86 -8.94
C VAL A 14 -27.25 -8.06 -10.28
N ASP A 15 -27.71 -7.33 -11.29
CA ASP A 15 -27.10 -7.29 -12.60
C ASP A 15 -26.23 -6.02 -12.72
N TYR A 16 -24.95 -6.22 -13.06
CA TYR A 16 -24.00 -5.13 -13.23
C TYR A 16 -23.49 -5.17 -14.67
N ASP A 17 -23.50 -4.02 -15.35
CA ASP A 17 -22.81 -3.89 -16.63
C ASP A 17 -21.30 -3.88 -16.39
N LYS A 18 -20.62 -4.90 -16.92
CA LYS A 18 -19.16 -5.05 -16.82
C LYS A 18 -18.43 -4.56 -18.07
N LYS A 19 -19.14 -4.02 -19.06
CA LYS A 19 -18.53 -3.55 -20.31
C LYS A 19 -17.61 -2.37 -20.00
N ASN A 20 -16.40 -2.41 -20.56
CA ASN A 20 -15.38 -1.35 -20.47
C ASN A 20 -14.88 -1.06 -19.04
N LEU A 21 -15.03 -1.99 -18.09
CA LEU A 21 -14.39 -1.88 -16.79
C LEU A 21 -12.97 -2.46 -16.85
N GLU A 22 -11.99 -1.66 -16.45
CA GLU A 22 -10.61 -2.09 -16.26
C GLU A 22 -10.21 -1.92 -14.78
N PRO A 23 -10.69 -2.81 -13.89
CA PRO A 23 -10.44 -2.68 -12.46
C PRO A 23 -8.96 -2.85 -12.14
N ILE A 24 -8.51 -2.08 -11.16
CA ILE A 24 -7.14 -2.14 -10.64
C ILE A 24 -7.12 -3.09 -9.44
N LEU A 25 -6.38 -4.19 -9.53
CA LEU A 25 -6.39 -5.24 -8.49
C LEU A 25 -5.09 -5.32 -7.68
N PHE A 26 -3.98 -4.83 -8.23
CA PHE A 26 -2.66 -4.86 -7.58
C PHE A 26 -2.01 -3.47 -7.55
N VAL A 27 -1.03 -3.30 -6.67
CA VAL A 27 -0.38 -2.00 -6.43
C VAL A 27 0.40 -1.54 -7.66
N GLU A 28 1.02 -2.48 -8.36
CA GLU A 28 1.81 -2.24 -9.56
C GLU A 28 0.91 -1.71 -10.70
N GLU A 29 -0.29 -2.29 -10.86
CA GLU A 29 -1.27 -1.81 -11.84
C GLU A 29 -1.77 -0.41 -11.52
N ALA A 30 -1.97 -0.10 -10.22
CA ALA A 30 -2.33 1.25 -9.79
C ALA A 30 -1.25 2.28 -10.17
N PHE A 31 0.02 1.89 -10.06
CA PHE A 31 1.16 2.71 -10.42
C PHE A 31 1.21 2.96 -11.93
N GLU A 32 1.10 1.92 -12.75
CA GLU A 32 1.13 2.03 -14.22
C GLU A 32 0.01 2.93 -14.76
N LYS A 33 -1.18 2.87 -14.15
CA LYS A 33 -2.33 3.69 -14.54
C LYS A 33 -2.35 5.07 -13.89
N CYS A 34 -1.30 5.44 -13.14
CA CYS A 34 -1.22 6.69 -12.39
C CYS A 34 -2.43 6.92 -11.45
N SER A 35 -3.00 5.84 -10.92
CA SER A 35 -4.20 5.87 -10.10
C SER A 35 -3.82 6.06 -8.62
N PHE A 36 -3.49 7.29 -8.25
CA PHE A 36 -3.05 7.63 -6.89
C PHE A 36 -4.08 8.47 -6.13
N TYR A 37 -4.05 8.35 -4.80
CA TYR A 37 -4.75 9.27 -3.91
C TYR A 37 -3.83 10.46 -3.55
N GLU A 38 -4.44 11.59 -3.19
CA GLU A 38 -3.69 12.70 -2.61
C GLU A 38 -3.10 12.28 -1.26
N VAL A 39 -1.79 12.45 -1.10
CA VAL A 39 -1.08 12.04 0.11
C VAL A 39 -1.40 13.02 1.25
N PRO A 40 -2.00 12.57 2.36
CA PRO A 40 -2.24 13.43 3.51
C PRO A 40 -0.94 14.05 4.02
N HIS A 41 -0.93 15.33 4.37
CA HIS A 41 0.28 16.05 4.81
C HIS A 41 1.04 15.36 5.95
N LEU A 42 0.36 14.61 6.83
CA LEU A 42 1.00 13.86 7.92
C LEU A 42 1.96 12.75 7.44
N LEU A 43 1.72 12.20 6.26
CA LEU A 43 2.54 11.14 5.66
C LEU A 43 3.60 11.71 4.70
N ASN A 44 3.56 13.02 4.44
CA ASN A 44 4.55 13.70 3.62
C ASN A 44 5.76 14.07 4.50
N LEU A 45 6.64 13.10 4.71
CA LEU A 45 7.86 13.30 5.47
C LEU A 45 8.84 14.16 4.67
N GLU A 46 9.33 15.24 5.27
CA GLU A 46 10.41 16.00 4.66
C GLU A 46 11.69 15.16 4.64
N PRO A 47 12.43 15.13 3.52
CA PRO A 47 13.71 14.46 3.45
C PRO A 47 14.69 15.08 4.46
N VAL A 48 15.17 14.30 5.42
CA VAL A 48 16.12 14.78 6.44
C VAL A 48 17.56 14.47 6.02
N GLY A 49 18.38 15.52 5.86
CA GLY A 49 19.81 15.40 5.63
C GLY A 49 20.24 15.24 4.15
N ALA A 50 21.55 15.10 3.93
CA ALA A 50 22.15 15.01 2.60
C ALA A 50 22.39 13.55 2.19
N PHE A 51 21.39 12.91 1.58
CA PHE A 51 21.46 11.50 1.17
C PHE A 51 22.67 11.21 0.30
N SER A 52 22.91 12.00 -0.75
CA SER A 52 24.04 11.77 -1.69
C SER A 52 25.40 11.73 -1.00
N LYS A 53 25.63 12.57 0.01
CA LYS A 53 26.87 12.58 0.80
C LYS A 53 26.99 11.36 1.70
N GLY A 54 25.88 10.90 2.27
CA GLY A 54 25.81 9.66 3.06
C GLY A 54 26.09 8.43 2.18
N MET A 55 25.42 8.34 1.03
CA MET A 55 25.58 7.24 0.07
C MET A 55 27.02 7.16 -0.46
N ALA A 56 27.66 8.30 -0.77
CA ALA A 56 29.04 8.33 -1.26
C ALA A 56 30.09 7.99 -0.19
N LYS A 57 29.75 8.14 1.10
CA LYS A 57 30.66 7.86 2.21
C LYS A 57 30.53 6.42 2.72
N SER A 58 29.53 5.64 2.26
CA SER A 58 29.35 4.28 2.77
C SER A 58 30.47 3.37 2.30
N ASN A 59 31.09 2.65 3.25
CA ASN A 59 32.11 1.66 2.95
C ASN A 59 31.52 0.38 2.30
N HIS A 60 30.21 0.17 2.44
CA HIS A 60 29.49 -0.95 1.84
C HIS A 60 28.70 -0.51 0.61
N GLN A 61 28.60 -1.40 -0.37
CA GLN A 61 27.68 -1.23 -1.49
C GLN A 61 26.25 -1.24 -0.95
N ILE A 62 25.49 -0.23 -1.32
CA ILE A 62 24.11 -0.09 -0.85
C ILE A 62 23.24 -1.01 -1.69
N LEU A 63 22.67 -2.03 -1.04
CA LEU A 63 21.76 -2.97 -1.66
C LEU A 63 20.37 -2.34 -1.71
N SER A 64 19.74 -2.37 -2.89
CA SER A 64 18.36 -1.97 -3.07
C SER A 64 17.48 -3.21 -2.95
N VAL A 65 16.56 -3.22 -1.98
CA VAL A 65 15.61 -4.31 -1.76
C VAL A 65 14.21 -3.73 -1.67
N GLU A 66 13.27 -4.38 -2.36
CA GLU A 66 11.85 -4.08 -2.29
C GLU A 66 11.17 -5.00 -1.27
N VAL A 67 10.29 -4.43 -0.44
CA VAL A 67 9.57 -5.16 0.62
C VAL A 67 8.07 -4.94 0.45
N ILE A 68 7.34 -6.04 0.24
CA ILE A 68 5.88 -6.03 0.17
C ILE A 68 5.32 -6.33 1.56
N ILE A 69 4.61 -5.36 2.14
CA ILE A 69 4.01 -5.49 3.47
C ILE A 69 2.50 -5.63 3.31
N ILE A 70 1.95 -6.74 3.82
CA ILE A 70 0.51 -6.98 3.83
C ILE A 70 -0.10 -6.28 5.05
N LEU A 71 -1.35 -5.81 4.96
CA LEU A 71 -2.03 -4.99 5.97
C LEU A 71 -1.96 -5.54 7.41
N HIS A 72 -2.01 -6.86 7.60
CA HIS A 72 -1.86 -7.50 8.90
C HIS A 72 -0.47 -7.27 9.54
N CYS A 73 0.55 -7.06 8.71
CA CYS A 73 1.94 -6.80 9.13
C CYS A 73 2.27 -5.30 9.25
N CYS A 74 1.57 -4.43 8.49
CA CYS A 74 1.76 -2.97 8.54
C CYS A 74 1.53 -2.38 9.94
N LEU A 75 0.52 -2.86 10.67
CA LEU A 75 0.22 -2.36 12.00
C LEU A 75 1.37 -2.66 12.98
N SER A 76 1.97 -3.84 12.87
CA SER A 76 3.11 -4.24 13.71
C SER A 76 4.35 -3.40 13.42
N LEU A 77 4.66 -3.14 12.13
CA LEU A 77 5.86 -2.40 11.73
C LEU A 77 5.76 -0.88 11.99
N MET A 78 4.56 -0.29 11.87
CA MET A 78 4.33 1.10 12.27
C MET A 78 4.42 1.30 13.79
N VAL A 79 4.09 0.27 14.59
CA VAL A 79 4.14 0.32 16.06
C VAL A 79 5.54 0.02 16.60
N THR A 80 6.30 -0.87 15.98
CA THR A 80 7.64 -1.27 16.48
C THR A 80 8.79 -0.46 15.90
N GLY A 81 8.54 0.31 14.82
CA GLY A 81 9.57 1.07 14.11
C GLY A 81 10.50 0.15 13.32
N PHE A 82 10.71 0.46 12.04
CA PHE A 82 11.78 -0.15 11.26
C PHE A 82 13.13 0.27 11.83
N ARG A 83 13.66 -0.52 12.77
CA ARG A 83 15.03 -0.39 13.23
C ARG A 83 15.93 -1.07 12.20
N CYS A 84 16.41 -0.29 11.22
CA CYS A 84 17.53 -0.69 10.38
C CYS A 84 18.77 -0.76 11.27
N GLU A 85 19.10 -1.96 11.76
CA GLU A 85 20.42 -2.21 12.32
C GLU A 85 21.39 -2.39 11.14
N PHE A 86 22.34 -1.46 11.03
CA PHE A 86 23.50 -1.53 10.16
C PHE A 86 24.67 -2.20 10.89
#